data_AF-A0A7J8HER8-F1
#
_entry.id   AF-A0A7J8HER8-F1
#
_cell.length_a   1.000
_cell.length_b   1.000
_cell.length_c   1.000
_cell.angle_alpha   90.00
_cell.angle_beta   90.00
_cell.angle_gamma   90.00
#
_symmetry.space_group_name_H-M   'P 1'
#
loop_
_entity.id
_entity.type
_entity.pdbx_description
1 polymer ?
#
loop_
_entity_poly.entity_id
_entity_poly.type
_entity_poly.pdbx_seq_one_letter_code
_entity_poly.pdbx_strand_id
1 'polypeptide(L)'
;MPSLTSSEVARCAKSFAFLKWLNLPLFEAFAQHVLSRAQSIPLPHLCNVLLAFARLNFRPEQEDSFFSLVHEKLGGQLAGLDPALQVDVLWALCVLQQARDAELRAVLRPEFHTQFLDDRSPKGQSTFQKLLHVNATAQLEHPKYTGPLLPASASVPRPSALDRKATPLQKELQETLKGQLGSADKGRFSVATQYGWVLDAEVLLDAEGQFLPLKDFVAPHLAPPSGGQPLPPKAKRLAFLRWEFPNFNSRSKDLLGRFVLARRHLLAAGFLLVDVPYYEWLELKSEWQKGAYLKDKVRKVVAEELAK
;
A
#
# COMPACT_ATOMS: atom_id res chain seq x y z
N MET A 1 -4.02 -21.62 23.81
CA MET A 1 -4.16 -20.20 24.24
C MET A 1 -5.14 -19.88 25.39
N PRO A 2 -5.88 -20.82 26.03
CA PRO A 2 -6.90 -20.40 27.00
C PRO A 2 -6.35 -19.71 28.26
N SER A 3 -5.07 -19.92 28.60
CA SER A 3 -4.42 -19.32 29.78
C SER A 3 -3.89 -17.89 29.58
N LEU A 4 -3.77 -17.40 28.34
CA LEU A 4 -3.25 -16.05 28.10
C LEU A 4 -4.30 -14.99 28.38
N THR A 5 -3.88 -13.83 28.86
CA THR A 5 -4.69 -12.62 28.98
C THR A 5 -4.79 -11.92 27.62
N SER A 6 -5.82 -11.08 27.42
CA SER A 6 -5.94 -10.25 26.21
C SER A 6 -4.73 -9.34 26.00
N SER A 7 -4.06 -8.94 27.09
CA SER A 7 -2.85 -8.13 27.04
C SER A 7 -1.65 -8.91 26.51
N GLU A 8 -1.46 -10.16 26.96
CA GLU A 8 -0.42 -11.04 26.45
C GLU A 8 -0.66 -11.38 24.98
N VAL A 9 -1.89 -11.70 24.59
CA VAL A 9 -2.26 -11.94 23.18
C VAL A 9 -1.94 -10.72 22.31
N ALA A 10 -2.34 -9.52 22.73
CA ALA A 10 -2.04 -8.30 21.99
C ALA A 10 -0.53 -8.03 21.87
N ARG A 11 0.24 -8.26 22.94
CA ARG A 11 1.71 -8.11 22.92
C ARG A 11 2.36 -9.16 22.03
N CYS A 12 1.94 -10.42 22.10
CA CYS A 12 2.44 -11.49 21.25
C CYS A 12 2.15 -11.21 19.77
N ALA A 13 0.92 -10.89 19.41
CA ALA A 13 0.54 -10.55 18.04
C ALA A 13 1.40 -9.40 17.49
N LYS A 14 1.58 -8.34 18.30
CA LYS A 14 2.44 -7.20 17.98
C LYS A 14 3.91 -7.61 17.76
N SER A 15 4.47 -8.44 18.64
CA SER A 15 5.85 -8.93 18.51
C SER A 15 6.06 -9.73 17.23
N PHE A 16 5.16 -10.67 16.91
CA PHE A 16 5.23 -11.44 15.66
C PHE A 16 5.11 -10.55 14.42
N ALA A 17 4.24 -9.54 14.47
CA ALA A 17 4.11 -8.56 13.42
C ALA A 17 5.39 -7.73 13.24
N PHE A 18 6.07 -7.33 14.33
CA PHE A 18 7.38 -6.67 14.25
C PHE A 18 8.45 -7.55 13.60
N LEU A 19 8.48 -8.84 13.97
CA LEU A 19 9.35 -9.86 13.38
C LEU A 19 8.96 -10.23 11.94
N LYS A 20 7.86 -9.68 11.42
CA LYS A 20 7.29 -9.97 10.10
C LYS A 20 7.01 -11.46 9.92
N TRP A 21 6.70 -12.17 11.00
CA TRP A 21 6.52 -13.61 10.99
C TRP A 21 5.04 -13.93 11.18
N LEU A 22 4.44 -14.52 10.14
CA LEU A 22 3.08 -15.03 10.20
C LEU A 22 3.12 -16.53 10.49
N ASN A 23 2.54 -16.95 11.61
CA ASN A 23 2.25 -18.34 11.90
C ASN A 23 0.72 -18.49 11.91
N LEU A 24 0.17 -19.13 10.87
CA LEU A 24 -1.29 -19.19 10.66
C LEU A 24 -2.03 -19.78 11.87
N PRO A 25 -1.66 -20.95 12.44
CA PRO A 25 -2.35 -21.49 13.62
C PRO A 25 -2.31 -20.55 14.83
N LEU A 26 -1.20 -19.85 15.04
CA LEU A 26 -1.06 -18.91 16.16
C LEU A 26 -1.94 -17.67 15.97
N PHE A 27 -2.00 -17.12 14.76
CA PHE A 27 -2.80 -15.94 14.46
C PHE A 27 -4.29 -16.24 14.45
N GLU A 28 -4.69 -17.43 14.01
CA GLU A 28 -6.06 -17.91 14.15
C GLU A 28 -6.44 -18.07 15.64
N ALA A 29 -5.54 -18.64 16.45
CA ALA A 29 -5.76 -18.72 17.90
C ALA A 29 -5.88 -17.34 18.56
N PHE A 30 -5.16 -16.31 18.08
CA PHE A 30 -5.34 -14.92 18.55
C PHE A 30 -6.74 -14.40 18.20
N ALA A 31 -7.23 -14.64 16.98
CA ALA A 31 -8.56 -14.21 16.57
C ALA A 31 -9.66 -14.89 17.41
N GLN A 32 -9.57 -16.20 17.60
CA GLN A 32 -10.49 -16.96 18.46
C GLN A 32 -10.45 -16.49 19.92
N HIS A 33 -9.26 -16.14 20.43
CA HIS A 33 -9.12 -15.58 21.77
C HIS A 33 -9.83 -14.22 21.88
N VAL A 34 -9.69 -13.35 20.88
CA VAL A 34 -10.40 -12.06 20.84
C VAL A 34 -11.92 -12.28 20.81
N LEU A 35 -12.41 -13.18 19.96
CA LEU A 35 -13.84 -13.47 19.83
C LEU A 35 -14.44 -14.08 21.11
N SER A 36 -13.76 -15.03 21.74
CA SER A 36 -14.22 -15.62 23.02
C SER A 36 -14.29 -14.62 24.17
N ARG A 37 -13.61 -13.46 24.05
CA ARG A 37 -13.60 -12.37 25.02
C ARG A 37 -14.17 -11.06 24.46
N ALA A 38 -15.04 -11.16 23.45
CA ALA A 38 -15.64 -10.02 22.77
C ALA A 38 -16.20 -8.95 23.73
N GLN A 39 -16.86 -9.37 24.81
CA GLN A 39 -17.48 -8.46 25.76
C GLN A 39 -16.46 -7.72 26.64
N SER A 40 -15.38 -8.38 27.04
CA SER A 40 -14.43 -7.87 28.04
C SER A 40 -13.10 -7.38 27.47
N ILE A 41 -12.84 -7.54 26.16
CA ILE A 41 -11.58 -7.11 25.55
C ILE A 41 -11.45 -5.58 25.60
N PRO A 42 -10.37 -5.05 26.21
CA PRO A 42 -10.09 -3.61 26.17
C PRO A 42 -9.73 -3.14 24.76
N LEU A 43 -10.25 -1.98 24.35
CA LEU A 43 -10.05 -1.42 23.01
C LEU A 43 -8.57 -1.32 22.59
N PRO A 44 -7.61 -0.87 23.44
CA PRO A 44 -6.21 -0.82 23.04
C PRO A 44 -5.60 -2.19 22.70
N HIS A 45 -6.07 -3.27 23.33
CA HIS A 45 -5.62 -4.63 23.00
C HIS A 45 -6.17 -5.07 21.64
N LEU A 46 -7.45 -4.79 21.38
CA LEU A 46 -8.07 -5.05 20.08
C LEU A 46 -7.36 -4.29 18.95
N CYS A 47 -7.07 -3.00 19.15
CA CYS A 47 -6.32 -2.19 18.18
C CYS A 47 -4.93 -2.79 17.88
N ASN A 48 -4.20 -3.25 18.90
CA ASN A 48 -2.88 -3.88 18.67
C ASN A 48 -2.98 -5.19 17.87
N VAL A 49 -4.01 -6.01 18.11
CA VAL A 49 -4.25 -7.23 17.31
C VAL A 49 -4.60 -6.88 15.87
N LEU A 50 -5.51 -5.91 15.65
CA LEU A 50 -5.88 -5.44 14.32
C LEU A 50 -4.67 -4.90 13.54
N LEU A 51 -3.83 -4.10 14.19
CA LEU A 51 -2.60 -3.57 13.59
C LEU A 51 -1.62 -4.68 13.23
N ALA A 52 -1.51 -5.73 14.05
CA ALA A 52 -0.70 -6.89 13.76
C ALA A 52 -1.22 -7.67 12.54
N PHE A 53 -2.54 -7.87 12.47
CA PHE A 53 -3.21 -8.55 11.36
C PHE A 53 -2.99 -7.79 10.05
N ALA A 54 -3.25 -6.48 10.04
CA ALA A 54 -3.00 -5.63 8.89
C ALA A 54 -1.52 -5.64 8.47
N ARG A 55 -0.58 -5.53 9.42
CA ARG A 55 0.85 -5.55 9.10
C ARG A 55 1.27 -6.84 8.37
N LEU A 56 0.75 -7.99 8.80
CA LEU A 56 1.06 -9.29 8.20
C LEU A 56 0.09 -9.70 7.08
N ASN A 57 -0.84 -8.82 6.69
CA ASN A 57 -1.91 -9.13 5.74
C ASN A 57 -2.71 -10.40 6.11
N PHE A 58 -2.90 -10.63 7.41
CA PHE A 58 -3.63 -11.79 7.91
C PHE A 58 -5.12 -11.48 8.06
N ARG A 59 -5.95 -12.44 7.65
CA ARG A 59 -7.39 -12.46 7.86
C ARG A 59 -7.77 -13.78 8.55
N PRO A 60 -8.54 -13.74 9.65
CA PRO A 60 -8.94 -14.94 10.36
C PRO A 60 -10.03 -15.70 9.60
N GLU A 61 -10.19 -16.99 9.90
CA GLU A 61 -11.25 -17.82 9.30
C GLU A 61 -12.65 -17.28 9.61
N GLN A 62 -12.85 -16.77 10.83
CA GLN A 62 -14.10 -16.11 11.25
C GLN A 62 -14.05 -14.59 11.00
N GLU A 63 -13.69 -14.17 9.78
CA GLU A 63 -13.49 -12.75 9.46
C GLU A 63 -14.72 -11.88 9.72
N ASP A 64 -15.93 -12.35 9.34
CA ASP A 64 -17.17 -11.60 9.54
C ASP A 64 -17.42 -11.28 11.02
N SER A 65 -17.30 -12.30 11.89
CA SER A 65 -17.45 -12.14 13.34
C SER A 65 -16.38 -11.22 13.92
N PHE A 66 -15.12 -11.38 13.48
CA PHE A 66 -14.00 -10.59 13.96
C PHE A 66 -14.15 -9.11 13.60
N PHE A 67 -14.45 -8.80 12.33
CA PHE A 67 -14.59 -7.42 11.89
C PHE A 67 -15.89 -6.78 12.40
N SER A 68 -16.97 -7.55 12.56
CA SER A 68 -18.18 -7.07 13.24
C SER A 68 -17.87 -6.58 14.66
N LEU A 69 -17.11 -7.36 15.43
CA LEU A 69 -16.64 -6.97 16.76
C LEU A 69 -15.71 -5.75 16.71
N VAL A 70 -14.77 -5.71 15.76
CA VAL A 70 -13.86 -4.56 15.58
C VAL A 70 -14.66 -3.28 15.39
N HIS A 71 -15.66 -3.28 14.50
CA HIS A 71 -16.47 -2.10 14.26
C HIS A 71 -17.42 -1.76 15.41
N GLU A 72 -17.98 -2.74 16.10
CA GLU A 72 -18.79 -2.52 17.31
C GLU A 72 -17.98 -1.78 18.37
N LYS A 73 -16.75 -2.25 18.65
CA LYS A 73 -15.88 -1.66 19.66
C LYS A 73 -15.29 -0.32 19.21
N LEU A 74 -14.94 -0.18 17.94
CA LEU A 74 -14.41 1.07 17.40
C LEU A 74 -15.46 2.16 17.34
N GLY A 75 -16.71 1.86 16.96
CA GLY A 75 -17.81 2.80 16.72
C GLY A 75 -17.69 4.17 17.41
N GLY A 76 -18.38 4.36 18.53
CA GLY A 76 -18.34 5.64 19.27
C GLY A 76 -17.02 5.93 20.00
N GLN A 77 -16.08 4.97 20.03
CA GLN A 77 -14.84 5.07 20.81
C GLN A 77 -13.63 5.51 19.97
N LEU A 78 -13.70 5.43 18.64
CA LEU A 78 -12.61 5.81 17.73
C LEU A 78 -12.17 7.24 17.99
N ALA A 79 -13.12 8.18 18.10
CA ALA A 79 -12.83 9.59 18.36
C ALA A 79 -12.13 9.86 19.70
N GLY A 80 -12.25 8.94 20.67
CA GLY A 80 -11.60 9.02 21.98
C GLY A 80 -10.16 8.48 22.01
N LEU A 81 -9.68 7.85 20.94
CA LEU A 81 -8.30 7.38 20.84
C LEU A 81 -7.35 8.54 20.55
N ASP A 82 -6.06 8.35 20.85
CA ASP A 82 -5.00 9.24 20.38
C ASP A 82 -5.10 9.45 18.85
N PRO A 83 -4.99 10.69 18.32
CA PRO A 83 -5.17 10.97 16.90
C PRO A 83 -4.29 10.13 15.98
N ALA A 84 -3.03 9.86 16.34
CA ALA A 84 -2.17 9.01 15.52
C ALA A 84 -2.64 7.55 15.55
N LEU A 85 -3.16 7.07 16.68
CA LEU A 85 -3.75 5.74 16.78
C LEU A 85 -5.04 5.61 15.95
N GLN A 86 -5.87 6.66 15.86
CA GLN A 86 -7.06 6.68 14.99
C GLN A 86 -6.67 6.46 13.52
N VAL A 87 -5.64 7.19 13.05
CA VAL A 87 -5.10 7.02 11.70
C VAL A 87 -4.54 5.62 11.51
N ASP A 88 -3.79 5.09 12.48
CA ASP A 88 -3.19 3.76 12.41
C ASP A 88 -4.24 2.64 12.31
N VAL A 89 -5.31 2.73 13.12
CA VAL A 89 -6.40 1.76 13.12
C VAL A 89 -7.20 1.82 11.83
N LEU A 90 -7.58 3.02 11.37
CA LEU A 90 -8.29 3.16 10.10
C LEU A 90 -7.42 2.72 8.92
N TRP A 91 -6.13 3.03 8.93
CA TRP A 91 -5.18 2.53 7.93
C TRP A 91 -5.11 1.00 7.94
N ALA A 92 -5.14 0.36 9.11
CA ALA A 92 -5.20 -1.09 9.23
C ALA A 92 -6.50 -1.67 8.64
N LEU A 93 -7.64 -1.02 8.86
CA LEU A 93 -8.91 -1.38 8.21
C LEU A 93 -8.83 -1.21 6.69
N CYS A 94 -8.17 -0.17 6.18
CA CYS A 94 -7.93 0.00 4.74
C CYS A 94 -7.08 -1.16 4.18
N VAL A 95 -5.99 -1.54 4.86
CA VAL A 95 -5.18 -2.70 4.47
C VAL A 95 -6.02 -3.99 4.41
N LEU A 96 -6.88 -4.18 5.40
CA LEU A 96 -7.72 -5.37 5.52
C LEU A 96 -9.03 -5.28 4.70
N GLN A 97 -9.26 -4.20 3.95
CA GLN A 97 -10.48 -3.95 3.16
C GLN A 97 -11.76 -3.93 4.01
N GLN A 98 -11.69 -3.32 5.18
CA GLN A 98 -12.79 -3.23 6.16
C GLN A 98 -13.08 -1.77 6.53
N ALA A 99 -12.48 -0.78 5.89
CA ALA A 99 -12.75 0.62 6.19
C ALA A 99 -14.22 0.98 5.87
N ARG A 100 -14.87 1.78 6.73
CA ARG A 100 -16.23 2.29 6.49
C ARG A 100 -16.21 3.78 6.19
N ASP A 101 -17.14 4.23 5.35
CA ASP A 101 -17.29 5.64 4.97
C ASP A 101 -17.39 6.60 6.18
N ALA A 102 -18.03 6.17 7.26
CA ALA A 102 -18.13 6.95 8.49
C ALA A 102 -16.76 7.17 9.16
N GLU A 103 -15.91 6.15 9.17
CA GLU A 103 -14.56 6.19 9.74
C GLU A 103 -13.63 7.03 8.84
N LEU A 104 -13.72 6.84 7.52
CA LEU A 104 -13.03 7.67 6.52
C LEU A 104 -13.37 9.16 6.73
N ARG A 105 -14.66 9.50 6.84
CA ARG A 105 -15.13 10.88 7.07
C ARG A 105 -14.59 11.47 8.37
N ALA A 106 -14.51 10.68 9.44
CA ALA A 106 -14.03 11.14 10.74
C ALA A 106 -12.55 11.57 10.73
N VAL A 107 -11.72 10.87 9.96
CA VAL A 107 -10.26 11.08 9.89
C VAL A 107 -9.86 12.01 8.74
N LEU A 108 -10.62 12.06 7.64
CA LEU A 108 -10.31 12.91 6.49
C LEU A 108 -10.85 14.34 6.60
N ARG A 109 -11.67 14.66 7.60
CA ARG A 109 -12.16 16.02 7.83
C ARG A 109 -11.03 17.01 8.19
N PRO A 110 -11.09 18.28 7.75
CA PRO A 110 -10.05 19.29 8.02
C PRO A 110 -9.69 19.46 9.50
N GLU A 111 -10.69 19.42 10.38
CA GLU A 111 -10.52 19.60 11.82
C GLU A 111 -9.66 18.48 12.43
N PHE A 112 -9.60 17.32 11.77
CA PHE A 112 -8.78 16.21 12.20
C PHE A 112 -7.40 16.20 11.51
N HIS A 113 -7.34 16.28 10.18
CA HIS A 113 -6.10 16.01 9.46
C HIS A 113 -5.07 17.15 9.50
N THR A 114 -5.51 18.39 9.73
CA THR A 114 -4.62 19.58 9.70
C THR A 114 -3.46 19.48 10.67
N GLN A 115 -3.66 18.84 11.83
CA GLN A 115 -2.62 18.64 12.84
C GLN A 115 -1.39 17.83 12.33
N PHE A 116 -1.54 17.07 11.24
CA PHE A 116 -0.46 16.24 10.65
C PHE A 116 0.23 16.89 9.44
N LEU A 117 -0.30 18.01 8.93
CA LEU A 117 0.24 18.66 7.73
C LEU A 117 1.63 19.26 7.97
N ASP A 118 1.84 19.85 9.16
CA ASP A 118 3.08 20.56 9.48
C ASP A 118 4.02 19.76 10.38
N ASP A 119 3.60 18.60 10.90
CA ASP A 119 4.46 17.75 11.72
C ASP A 119 5.59 17.13 10.89
N ARG A 120 6.80 17.62 11.13
CA ARG A 120 8.05 17.17 10.49
C ARG A 120 8.75 16.06 11.26
N SER A 121 8.27 15.66 12.44
CA SER A 121 8.87 14.56 13.19
C SER A 121 8.77 13.24 12.39
N PRO A 122 9.68 12.27 12.61
CA PRO A 122 9.59 10.97 11.94
C PRO A 122 8.24 10.26 12.19
N LYS A 123 7.69 10.41 13.40
CA LYS A 123 6.36 9.88 13.77
C LYS A 123 5.25 10.59 12.98
N GLY A 124 5.26 11.93 12.96
CA GLY A 124 4.30 12.73 12.21
C GLY A 124 4.31 12.43 10.71
N GLN A 125 5.50 12.31 10.11
CA GLN A 125 5.66 11.93 8.70
C GLN A 125 5.09 10.52 8.42
N SER A 126 5.32 9.56 9.32
CA SER A 126 4.75 8.21 9.21
C SER A 126 3.22 8.23 9.30
N THR A 127 2.66 8.97 10.26
CA THR A 127 1.20 9.12 10.41
C THR A 127 0.60 9.80 9.18
N PHE A 128 1.20 10.89 8.72
CA PHE A 128 0.74 11.60 7.53
C PHE A 128 0.79 10.72 6.27
N GLN A 129 1.83 9.89 6.12
CA GLN A 129 1.89 8.94 5.02
C GLN A 129 0.73 7.92 5.08
N LYS A 130 0.39 7.41 6.26
CA LYS A 130 -0.79 6.54 6.41
C LYS A 130 -2.08 7.29 6.07
N LEU A 131 -2.17 8.56 6.42
CA LEU A 131 -3.31 9.40 6.09
C LEU A 131 -3.47 9.61 4.57
N LEU A 132 -2.36 9.77 3.83
CA LEU A 132 -2.38 9.77 2.36
C LEU A 132 -2.91 8.45 1.80
N HIS A 133 -2.53 7.31 2.40
CA HIS A 133 -3.07 6.01 1.98
C HIS A 133 -4.58 5.90 2.31
N VAL A 134 -5.03 6.34 3.49
CA VAL A 134 -6.47 6.37 3.84
C VAL A 134 -7.25 7.21 2.84
N ASN A 135 -6.71 8.38 2.48
CA ASN A 135 -7.29 9.23 1.43
C ASN A 135 -7.34 8.52 0.07
N ALA A 136 -6.30 7.79 -0.31
CA ALA A 136 -6.28 7.00 -1.53
C ALA A 136 -7.33 5.87 -1.51
N THR A 137 -7.55 5.22 -0.37
CA THR A 137 -8.64 4.24 -0.20
C THR A 137 -10.00 4.88 -0.45
N ALA A 138 -10.26 6.05 0.14
CA ALA A 138 -11.51 6.79 -0.07
C ALA A 138 -11.73 7.17 -1.54
N GLN A 139 -10.67 7.58 -2.25
CA GLN A 139 -10.75 7.99 -3.67
C GLN A 139 -10.89 6.82 -4.64
N LEU A 140 -10.20 5.71 -4.38
CA LEU A 140 -9.98 4.64 -5.37
C LEU A 140 -10.80 3.38 -5.10
N GLU A 141 -11.15 3.11 -3.84
CA GLU A 141 -11.82 1.86 -3.43
C GLU A 141 -13.25 2.08 -2.96
N HIS A 142 -13.64 3.34 -2.69
CA HIS A 142 -14.99 3.72 -2.25
C HIS A 142 -15.68 4.62 -3.28
N PRO A 143 -16.21 4.09 -4.40
CA PRO A 143 -16.77 4.90 -5.49
C PRO A 143 -18.00 5.74 -5.10
N LYS A 144 -18.65 5.43 -3.97
CA LYS A 144 -19.83 6.14 -3.44
C LYS A 144 -19.48 7.14 -2.32
N TYR A 145 -18.21 7.24 -1.93
CA TYR A 145 -17.81 8.12 -0.84
C TYR A 145 -17.95 9.59 -1.25
N THR A 146 -18.74 10.33 -0.48
CA THR A 146 -19.02 11.77 -0.68
C THR A 146 -18.47 12.64 0.45
N GLY A 147 -17.62 12.07 1.30
CA GLY A 147 -17.04 12.79 2.43
C GLY A 147 -15.83 13.65 2.03
N PRO A 148 -15.21 14.32 3.01
CA PRO A 148 -14.03 15.13 2.78
C PRO A 148 -12.83 14.27 2.34
N LEU A 149 -11.94 14.89 1.57
CA LEU A 149 -10.66 14.34 1.12
C LEU A 149 -9.54 15.30 1.57
N LEU A 150 -8.31 14.82 1.52
CA LEU A 150 -7.14 15.67 1.76
C LEU A 150 -6.99 16.71 0.64
N PRO A 151 -6.53 17.94 0.96
CA PRO A 151 -6.31 18.97 -0.05
C PRO A 151 -5.16 18.58 -1.00
N ALA A 152 -5.20 19.05 -2.25
CA ALA A 152 -4.16 18.74 -3.24
C ALA A 152 -2.75 19.17 -2.80
N SER A 153 -2.62 20.20 -1.95
CA SER A 153 -1.35 20.62 -1.34
C SER A 153 -0.73 19.56 -0.42
N ALA A 154 -1.55 18.69 0.18
CA ALA A 154 -1.11 17.57 1.01
C ALA A 154 -0.45 16.45 0.18
N SER A 155 -0.83 16.33 -1.09
CA SER A 155 -0.33 15.30 -2.02
C SER A 155 1.06 15.59 -2.58
N VAL A 156 1.65 16.77 -2.29
CA VAL A 156 3.00 17.11 -2.73
C VAL A 156 4.01 16.18 -2.03
N PRO A 157 4.82 15.42 -2.78
CA PRO A 157 5.80 14.50 -2.20
C PRO A 157 6.78 15.24 -1.28
N ARG A 158 6.88 14.82 -0.02
CA ARG A 158 7.85 15.39 0.91
C ARG A 158 9.27 14.90 0.54
N PRO A 159 10.30 15.78 0.58
CA PRO A 159 11.68 15.45 0.15
C PRO A 159 12.25 14.18 0.80
N SER A 160 11.91 13.90 2.07
CA SER A 160 12.41 12.74 2.82
C SER A 160 12.03 11.38 2.22
N ALA A 161 10.97 11.31 1.40
CA ALA A 161 10.59 10.09 0.68
C ALA A 161 11.51 9.82 -0.53
N LEU A 162 12.07 10.88 -1.12
CA LEU A 162 12.92 10.85 -2.32
C LEU A 162 14.42 10.81 -1.97
N ASP A 163 14.81 11.31 -0.80
CA ASP A 163 16.21 11.38 -0.33
C ASP A 163 16.78 10.06 0.19
N ARG A 164 16.04 8.95 0.10
CA ARG A 164 16.56 7.64 0.51
C ARG A 164 17.64 7.18 -0.48
N LYS A 165 18.80 6.77 0.04
CA LYS A 165 19.86 6.16 -0.77
C LYS A 165 19.28 5.02 -1.60
N ALA A 166 19.41 5.14 -2.92
CA ALA A 166 18.94 4.13 -3.86
C ALA A 166 19.63 2.78 -3.55
N THR A 167 18.82 1.72 -3.43
CA THR A 167 19.33 0.37 -3.20
C THR A 167 20.01 -0.18 -4.46
N PRO A 168 20.88 -1.21 -4.34
CA PRO A 168 21.47 -1.86 -5.51
C PRO A 168 20.41 -2.33 -6.52
N LEU A 169 19.37 -3.02 -6.04
CA LEU A 169 18.28 -3.49 -6.89
C LEU A 169 17.56 -2.33 -7.59
N GLN A 170 17.30 -1.21 -6.89
CA GLN A 170 16.70 -0.03 -7.51
C GLN A 170 17.56 0.51 -8.65
N LYS A 171 18.88 0.64 -8.43
CA LYS A 171 19.80 1.14 -9.46
C LYS A 171 19.84 0.22 -10.67
N GLU A 172 20.02 -1.07 -10.44
CA GLU A 172 20.07 -2.08 -11.51
C GLU A 172 18.77 -2.14 -12.30
N LEU A 173 17.61 -2.08 -11.63
CA LEU A 173 16.31 -2.04 -12.29
C LEU A 173 16.18 -0.79 -13.18
N GLN A 174 16.57 0.38 -12.65
CA GLN A 174 16.53 1.63 -13.41
C GLN A 174 17.49 1.61 -14.62
N GLU A 175 18.69 1.08 -14.45
CA GLU A 175 19.68 0.93 -15.52
C GLU A 175 19.19 -0.03 -16.61
N THR A 176 18.68 -1.20 -16.22
CA THR A 176 18.11 -2.19 -17.13
C THR A 176 16.95 -1.59 -17.94
N LEU A 177 16.04 -0.87 -17.26
CA LEU A 177 14.91 -0.21 -17.93
C LEU A 177 15.36 0.90 -18.88
N LYS A 178 16.30 1.76 -18.46
CA LYS A 178 16.85 2.81 -19.34
C LYS A 178 17.43 2.22 -20.63
N GLY A 179 18.15 1.09 -20.51
CA GLY A 179 18.68 0.36 -21.67
C GLY A 179 17.59 -0.15 -22.61
N GLN A 180 16.45 -0.60 -22.08
CA GLN A 180 15.32 -1.10 -22.88
C GLN A 180 14.47 -0.01 -23.53
N LEU A 181 14.29 1.11 -22.85
CA LEU A 181 13.48 2.22 -23.35
C LEU A 181 14.15 2.92 -24.53
N GLY A 182 15.48 2.92 -24.59
CA GLY A 182 16.28 3.53 -25.64
C GLY A 182 16.27 5.06 -25.64
N SER A 183 15.32 5.70 -24.95
CA SER A 183 15.21 7.15 -24.77
C SER A 183 14.62 7.50 -23.40
N ALA A 184 15.05 8.64 -22.84
CA ALA A 184 14.68 9.07 -21.50
C ALA A 184 13.24 9.62 -21.39
N ASP A 185 12.59 9.96 -22.50
CA ASP A 185 11.22 10.47 -22.55
C ASP A 185 10.15 9.37 -22.47
N LYS A 186 10.54 8.11 -22.71
CA LYS A 186 9.68 6.91 -22.70
C LYS A 186 9.47 6.29 -21.32
N GLY A 187 10.16 6.82 -20.30
CA GLY A 187 10.05 6.34 -18.92
C GLY A 187 10.20 7.46 -17.90
N ARG A 188 9.51 7.36 -16.77
CA ARG A 188 9.75 8.16 -15.57
C ARG A 188 10.19 7.24 -14.45
N PHE A 189 11.12 7.69 -13.62
CA PHE A 189 11.70 6.90 -12.54
C PHE A 189 11.47 7.58 -11.20
N SER A 190 11.31 6.79 -10.13
CA SER A 190 11.05 7.30 -8.77
C SER A 190 9.85 8.26 -8.73
N VAL A 191 8.73 7.84 -9.30
CA VAL A 191 7.54 8.68 -9.50
C VAL A 191 6.69 8.69 -8.24
N ALA A 192 6.70 9.79 -7.51
CA ALA A 192 5.80 9.97 -6.39
C ALA A 192 4.37 10.30 -6.87
N THR A 193 3.40 9.57 -6.34
CA THR A 193 1.99 9.68 -6.68
C THR A 193 1.24 10.49 -5.62
N GLN A 194 0.15 11.12 -6.01
CA GLN A 194 -0.78 11.81 -5.10
C GLN A 194 -1.42 10.88 -4.06
N TYR A 195 -1.31 9.55 -4.25
CA TYR A 195 -1.83 8.50 -3.39
C TYR A 195 -0.88 8.10 -2.25
N GLY A 196 0.26 8.77 -2.10
CA GLY A 196 1.27 8.50 -1.06
C GLY A 196 2.25 7.37 -1.38
N TRP A 197 2.18 6.81 -2.59
CA TRP A 197 3.09 5.77 -3.09
C TRP A 197 4.15 6.34 -4.03
N VAL A 198 5.30 5.67 -4.12
CA VAL A 198 6.37 6.00 -5.07
C VAL A 198 6.56 4.79 -5.98
N LEU A 199 6.46 5.00 -7.28
CA LEU A 199 6.74 3.98 -8.30
C LEU A 199 8.25 3.94 -8.58
N ASP A 200 8.83 2.76 -8.76
CA ASP A 200 10.24 2.67 -9.17
C ASP A 200 10.42 3.14 -10.61
N ALA A 201 9.47 2.78 -11.49
CA ALA A 201 9.35 3.32 -12.83
C ALA A 201 7.89 3.34 -13.33
N GLU A 202 7.64 4.23 -14.28
CA GLU A 202 6.40 4.36 -15.03
C GLU A 202 6.73 4.39 -16.52
N VAL A 203 5.96 3.63 -17.32
CA VAL A 203 6.07 3.60 -18.80
C VAL A 203 4.69 3.52 -19.44
N LEU A 204 4.62 3.88 -20.73
CA LEU A 204 3.44 3.67 -21.56
C LEU A 204 3.74 2.69 -22.69
N LEU A 205 2.84 1.75 -22.90
CA LEU A 205 2.87 0.83 -24.04
C LEU A 205 1.70 1.11 -24.96
N ASP A 206 1.94 1.16 -26.26
CA ASP A 206 0.88 1.17 -27.28
C ASP A 206 0.31 -0.24 -27.53
N ALA A 207 -0.59 -0.36 -28.52
CA ALA A 207 -1.24 -1.61 -28.87
C ALA A 207 -0.26 -2.65 -29.45
N GLU A 208 0.85 -2.18 -30.03
CA GLU A 208 1.91 -2.98 -30.65
C GLU A 208 3.02 -3.34 -29.65
N GLY A 209 2.91 -2.90 -28.39
CA GLY A 209 3.88 -3.16 -27.33
C GLY A 209 5.14 -2.30 -27.44
N GLN A 210 5.10 -1.17 -28.13
CA GLN A 210 6.18 -0.19 -28.17
C GLN A 210 6.01 0.85 -27.06
N PHE A 211 7.15 1.35 -26.57
CA PHE A 211 7.17 2.37 -25.54
C PHE A 211 6.89 3.76 -26.11
N LEU A 212 5.90 4.44 -25.54
CA LEU A 212 5.49 5.80 -25.91
C LEU A 212 6.14 6.87 -25.00
N PRO A 213 6.43 8.07 -25.53
CA PRO A 213 6.79 9.23 -24.70
C PRO A 213 5.70 9.57 -23.68
N LEU A 214 6.08 9.89 -22.45
CA LEU A 214 5.13 10.11 -21.34
C LEU A 214 4.59 11.54 -21.20
N LYS A 215 5.30 12.54 -21.73
CA LYS A 215 5.07 13.96 -21.41
C LYS A 215 3.70 14.46 -21.87
N ASP A 216 3.24 13.97 -23.01
CA ASP A 216 2.05 14.51 -23.67
C ASP A 216 0.74 13.92 -23.11
N PHE A 217 0.82 12.74 -22.50
CA PHE A 217 -0.35 11.99 -22.05
C PHE A 217 -0.75 12.26 -20.60
N VAL A 218 -2.06 12.33 -20.36
CA VAL A 218 -2.68 12.58 -19.05
C VAL A 218 -2.18 11.59 -18.00
N ALA A 219 -1.65 12.14 -16.91
CA ALA A 219 -1.06 11.46 -15.76
C ALA A 219 -1.71 12.00 -14.48
N PRO A 220 -2.94 11.53 -14.15
CA PRO A 220 -3.74 12.08 -13.06
C PRO A 220 -3.15 11.75 -11.69
N HIS A 221 -2.33 10.70 -11.60
CA HIS A 221 -1.64 10.27 -10.38
C HIS A 221 -0.52 11.21 -9.92
N LEU A 222 -0.10 12.17 -10.74
CA LEU A 222 0.93 13.16 -10.37
C LEU A 222 0.33 14.31 -9.56
N ALA A 223 1.17 14.95 -8.75
CA ALA A 223 0.83 16.15 -7.99
C ALA A 223 1.81 17.30 -8.34
N PRO A 224 1.42 18.29 -9.16
CA PRO A 224 0.13 18.43 -9.84
C PRO A 224 -0.06 17.42 -10.99
N PRO A 225 -1.31 17.14 -11.40
CA PRO A 225 -1.60 16.35 -12.60
C PRO A 225 -0.91 16.94 -13.83
N SER A 226 -0.48 16.08 -14.75
CA SER A 226 0.29 16.48 -15.93
C SER A 226 -0.24 15.81 -17.20
N GLY A 227 0.15 16.34 -18.37
CA GLY A 227 -0.29 15.86 -19.68
C GLY A 227 -1.61 16.47 -20.14
N GLY A 228 -1.76 16.63 -21.46
CA GLY A 228 -2.95 17.25 -22.07
C GLY A 228 -3.73 16.32 -23.00
N GLN A 229 -3.11 15.21 -23.43
CA GLN A 229 -3.71 14.28 -24.38
C GLN A 229 -4.22 13.02 -23.67
N PRO A 230 -5.40 12.50 -24.04
CA PRO A 230 -5.83 11.19 -23.56
C PRO A 230 -4.86 10.11 -24.04
N LEU A 231 -4.79 9.01 -23.29
CA LEU A 231 -4.03 7.85 -23.72
C LEU A 231 -4.52 7.36 -25.08
N PRO A 232 -3.62 6.94 -26.00
CA PRO A 232 -4.04 6.35 -27.26
C PRO A 232 -4.93 5.13 -27.02
N PRO A 233 -5.84 4.79 -27.96
CA PRO A 233 -6.68 3.61 -27.82
C PRO A 233 -5.84 2.36 -27.56
N LYS A 234 -6.24 1.56 -26.58
CA LYS A 234 -5.55 0.33 -26.13
C LYS A 234 -4.16 0.53 -25.53
N ALA A 235 -3.66 1.77 -25.42
CA ALA A 235 -2.42 2.02 -24.70
C ALA A 235 -2.59 1.70 -23.21
N LYS A 236 -1.55 1.13 -22.62
CA LYS A 236 -1.53 0.71 -21.22
C LYS A 236 -0.45 1.44 -20.46
N ARG A 237 -0.79 1.90 -19.25
CA ARG A 237 0.16 2.54 -18.32
C ARG A 237 0.67 1.51 -17.33
N LEU A 238 1.97 1.26 -17.37
CA LEU A 238 2.61 0.26 -16.53
C LEU A 238 3.37 0.95 -15.39
N ALA A 239 3.26 0.38 -14.20
CA ALA A 239 4.04 0.76 -13.02
C ALA A 239 4.94 -0.40 -12.62
N PHE A 240 6.25 -0.16 -12.58
CA PHE A 240 7.22 -1.10 -12.04
C PHE A 240 7.34 -0.89 -10.54
N LEU A 241 7.20 -1.99 -9.80
CA LEU A 241 7.28 -2.01 -8.35
C LEU A 241 8.34 -2.99 -7.92
N ARG A 242 9.42 -2.48 -7.33
CA ARG A 242 10.43 -3.31 -6.70
C ARG A 242 9.95 -3.73 -5.32
N TRP A 243 10.13 -5.00 -5.01
CA TRP A 243 9.90 -5.53 -3.67
C TRP A 243 11.19 -6.07 -3.10
N GLU A 244 11.75 -5.33 -2.15
CA GLU A 244 12.93 -5.71 -1.39
C GLU A 244 12.59 -6.75 -0.32
N PHE A 245 13.62 -7.45 0.19
CA PHE A 245 13.47 -8.40 1.31
C PHE A 245 12.61 -7.85 2.48
N PRO A 246 12.76 -6.60 2.95
CA PRO A 246 11.95 -6.07 4.03
C PRO A 246 10.46 -5.89 3.70
N ASN A 247 10.04 -6.03 2.44
CA ASN A 247 8.65 -5.90 2.02
C ASN A 247 7.83 -7.19 2.20
N PHE A 248 8.52 -8.31 2.47
CA PHE A 248 7.90 -9.63 2.62
C PHE A 248 7.83 -10.07 4.07
N ASN A 249 7.03 -11.11 4.30
CA ASN A 249 7.12 -11.93 5.48
C ASN A 249 8.54 -12.52 5.64
N SER A 250 9.00 -12.73 6.87
CA SER A 250 10.33 -13.29 7.13
C SER A 250 10.46 -14.78 6.77
N ARG A 251 9.34 -15.50 6.62
CA ARG A 251 9.32 -16.95 6.36
C ARG A 251 8.50 -17.34 5.13
N SER A 252 7.99 -16.39 4.35
CA SER A 252 7.28 -16.63 3.10
C SER A 252 7.57 -15.53 2.07
N LYS A 253 7.14 -15.76 0.82
CA LYS A 253 7.24 -14.77 -0.26
C LYS A 253 5.99 -13.87 -0.32
N ASP A 254 5.20 -13.82 0.75
CA ASP A 254 4.00 -13.00 0.81
C ASP A 254 4.34 -11.55 1.20
N LEU A 255 3.74 -10.60 0.51
CA LEU A 255 3.90 -9.18 0.81
C LEU A 255 3.23 -8.82 2.13
N LEU A 256 3.88 -7.94 2.91
CA LEU A 256 3.26 -7.33 4.07
C LEU A 256 2.09 -6.44 3.66
N GLY A 257 1.11 -6.26 4.54
CA GLY A 257 -0.17 -5.63 4.16
C GLY A 257 -0.05 -4.20 3.64
N ARG A 258 0.98 -3.45 4.05
CA ARG A 258 1.27 -2.14 3.45
C ARG A 258 1.50 -2.22 1.93
N PHE A 259 2.22 -3.23 1.46
CA PHE A 259 2.58 -3.38 0.04
C PHE A 259 1.46 -4.04 -0.75
N VAL A 260 0.65 -4.88 -0.10
CA VAL A 260 -0.62 -5.34 -0.66
C VAL A 260 -1.56 -4.14 -0.89
N LEU A 261 -1.71 -3.25 0.09
CA LEU A 261 -2.47 -2.01 -0.07
C LEU A 261 -1.92 -1.12 -1.20
N ALA A 262 -0.60 -0.99 -1.31
CA ALA A 262 0.03 -0.24 -2.41
C ALA A 262 -0.38 -0.78 -3.77
N ARG A 263 -0.33 -2.12 -3.94
CA ARG A 263 -0.76 -2.77 -5.19
C ARG A 263 -2.23 -2.50 -5.48
N ARG A 264 -3.12 -2.63 -4.49
CA ARG A 264 -4.56 -2.39 -4.68
C ARG A 264 -4.84 -0.95 -5.12
N HIS A 265 -4.24 0.05 -4.47
CA HIS A 265 -4.39 1.45 -4.86
C HIS A 265 -3.86 1.71 -6.27
N LEU A 266 -2.69 1.19 -6.63
CA LEU A 266 -2.13 1.44 -7.95
C LEU A 266 -2.92 0.73 -9.07
N LEU A 267 -3.43 -0.48 -8.83
CA LEU A 267 -4.37 -1.13 -9.76
C LEU A 267 -5.65 -0.30 -9.92
N ALA A 268 -6.25 0.14 -8.81
CA ALA A 268 -7.47 0.95 -8.83
C ALA A 268 -7.25 2.33 -9.49
N ALA A 269 -6.02 2.85 -9.46
CA ALA A 269 -5.62 4.06 -10.18
C ALA A 269 -5.39 3.84 -11.70
N GLY A 270 -5.61 2.63 -12.22
CA GLY A 270 -5.54 2.31 -13.64
C GLY A 270 -4.15 1.87 -14.14
N PHE A 271 -3.23 1.53 -13.25
CA PHE A 271 -1.93 0.97 -13.65
C PHE A 271 -2.00 -0.53 -13.88
N LEU A 272 -1.24 -1.01 -14.86
CA LEU A 272 -0.79 -2.39 -14.95
C LEU A 272 0.50 -2.55 -14.14
N LEU A 273 0.49 -3.43 -13.14
CA LEU A 273 1.62 -3.56 -12.21
C LEU A 273 2.61 -4.61 -12.68
N VAL A 274 3.88 -4.22 -12.76
CA VAL A 274 5.01 -5.11 -13.00
C VAL A 274 5.79 -5.28 -11.71
N ASP A 275 5.53 -6.37 -11.00
CA ASP A 275 6.23 -6.71 -9.76
C ASP A 275 7.63 -7.27 -10.04
N VAL A 276 8.63 -6.69 -9.38
CA VAL A 276 10.03 -7.10 -9.42
C VAL A 276 10.49 -7.47 -8.01
N PRO A 277 10.21 -8.71 -7.55
CA PRO A 277 10.64 -9.16 -6.24
C PRO A 277 12.14 -9.48 -6.19
N TYR A 278 12.77 -9.15 -5.06
CA TYR A 278 14.21 -9.35 -4.84
C TYR A 278 14.66 -10.80 -5.06
N TYR A 279 13.83 -11.78 -4.67
CA TYR A 279 14.20 -13.19 -4.77
C TYR A 279 14.21 -13.70 -6.21
N GLU A 280 13.50 -13.07 -7.15
CA GLU A 280 13.62 -13.38 -8.58
C GLU A 280 14.78 -12.59 -9.18
N TRP A 281 14.90 -11.31 -8.83
CA TRP A 281 15.92 -10.43 -9.40
C TRP A 281 17.35 -10.89 -9.08
N LEU A 282 17.60 -11.36 -7.85
CA LEU A 282 18.91 -11.82 -7.41
C LEU A 282 19.39 -13.09 -8.11
N GLU A 283 18.48 -13.87 -8.73
CA GLU A 283 18.85 -15.06 -9.50
C GLU A 283 19.41 -14.70 -10.89
N LEU A 284 19.20 -13.46 -11.35
CA LEU A 284 19.61 -12.97 -12.67
C LEU A 284 21.07 -12.51 -12.64
N LYS A 285 21.94 -13.25 -13.32
CA LYS A 285 23.41 -13.08 -13.26
C LYS A 285 23.95 -12.11 -14.30
N SER A 286 23.18 -11.77 -15.33
CA SER A 286 23.62 -10.88 -16.41
C SER A 286 22.57 -9.83 -16.77
N GLU A 287 23.03 -8.72 -17.34
CA GLU A 287 22.16 -7.65 -17.84
C GLU A 287 21.21 -8.14 -18.94
N TRP A 288 21.63 -9.11 -19.75
CA TRP A 288 20.75 -9.75 -20.72
C TRP A 288 19.61 -10.52 -20.04
N GLN A 289 19.90 -11.28 -18.98
CA GLN A 289 18.87 -12.02 -18.23
C GLN A 289 17.89 -11.08 -17.54
N LYS A 290 18.37 -10.00 -16.91
CA LYS A 290 17.54 -8.92 -16.35
C LYS A 290 16.65 -8.28 -17.41
N GLY A 291 17.23 -8.01 -18.58
CA GLY A 291 16.53 -7.48 -19.73
C GLY A 291 15.37 -8.38 -20.19
N ALA A 292 15.67 -9.67 -20.39
CA ALA A 292 14.70 -10.68 -20.79
C ALA A 292 13.59 -10.87 -19.74
N TYR A 293 13.96 -10.91 -18.45
CA TYR A 293 13.04 -11.03 -17.34
C TYR A 293 12.00 -9.90 -17.31
N LEU A 294 12.43 -8.63 -17.44
CA LEU A 294 11.49 -7.51 -17.46
C LEU A 294 10.56 -7.55 -18.68
N LYS A 295 11.06 -7.93 -19.85
CA LYS A 295 10.24 -8.10 -21.06
C LYS A 295 9.18 -9.19 -20.87
N ASP A 296 9.56 -10.31 -20.25
CA ASP A 296 8.65 -11.40 -19.93
C ASP A 296 7.56 -10.97 -18.94
N LYS A 297 7.95 -10.28 -17.85
CA LYS A 297 7.02 -9.71 -16.88
C LYS A 297 6.02 -8.76 -17.52
N VAL A 298 6.49 -7.85 -18.38
CA VAL A 298 5.62 -6.92 -19.12
C VAL A 298 4.63 -7.68 -20.00
N ARG A 299 5.11 -8.64 -20.80
CA ARG A 299 4.25 -9.45 -21.68
C ARG A 299 3.19 -10.21 -20.89
N LYS A 300 3.58 -10.81 -19.76
CA LYS A 300 2.66 -11.55 -18.89
C LYS A 300 1.55 -10.64 -18.36
N VAL A 301 1.90 -9.47 -17.81
CA VAL A 301 0.91 -8.54 -17.25
C VAL A 301 -0.02 -7.99 -18.34
N VAL A 302 0.49 -7.70 -19.54
CA VAL A 302 -0.34 -7.26 -20.67
C VAL A 302 -1.27 -8.38 -21.13
N ALA A 303 -0.80 -9.63 -21.19
CA ALA A 303 -1.62 -10.77 -21.58
C ALA A 303 -2.74 -11.07 -20.55
N GLU A 304 -2.44 -11.00 -19.25
CA GLU A 304 -3.42 -11.17 -18.17
C GLU A 304 -4.52 -10.10 -18.22
N GLU A 305 -4.17 -8.87 -18.61
CA GLU A 305 -5.13 -7.78 -18.78
C GLU A 305 -6.02 -7.98 -20.02
N LEU A 306 -5.48 -8.50 -21.12
CA LEU A 306 -6.26 -8.81 -22.32
C LEU A 306 -7.23 -9.98 -22.14
N ALA A 307 -7.02 -10.80 -21.11
CA ALA A 307 -7.86 -11.97 -20.79
C ALA A 307 -9.03 -11.66 -19.83
N LYS A 308 -9.10 -10.44 -19.28
CA LYS A 308 -10.20 -9.98 -18.40
C LYS A 308 -11.31 -9.33 -19.21
#